data_AF-A0A1B2HE23-F1
#
_entry.id   AF-A0A1B2HE23-F1
#
_cell.length_a   1.000
_cell.length_b   1.000
_cell.length_c   1.000
_cell.angle_alpha   90.00
_cell.angle_beta   90.00
_cell.angle_gamma   90.00
#
_symmetry.space_group_name_H-M   'P 1'
#
loop_
_entity.id
_entity.type
_entity.pdbx_description
1 polymer ?
#
loop_
_entity_poly.entity_id
_entity_poly.type
_entity_poly.pdbx_seq_one_letter_code
_entity_poly.pdbx_strand_id
1 'polypeptide(L)'
;MTTSMTERDETTGTSPQHYHHTRTVEIAGRTVRAHVERGHYLTTTSRAVAEVLNDQMTWTMLAAEATSEWWYNTPAPGPDIDDPARFLGPVTERLLQRAATILAAPPTTHTLSPHLHGAISALLATSYGYDAEHRIEPDDITWAYTHGGALHIIEHPDGSVTFTKHHREDCLFNTSRGAQECDDDCYFTHPADAEREARR
;
A
#
# COMPACT_ATOMS: atom_id res chain seq x y z
N MET A 1 -18.02 -13.07 -4.93
CA MET A 1 -18.70 -13.45 -3.67
C MET A 1 -18.60 -12.25 -2.75
N THR A 2 -19.71 -11.73 -2.24
CA THR A 2 -19.69 -10.70 -1.20
C THR A 2 -19.17 -11.32 0.08
N THR A 3 -18.01 -10.88 0.56
CA THR A 3 -17.44 -11.36 1.83
C THR A 3 -18.38 -10.95 2.95
N SER A 4 -19.05 -11.92 3.58
CA SER A 4 -19.92 -11.66 4.72
C SER A 4 -19.08 -11.24 5.92
N MET A 5 -19.39 -10.09 6.50
CA MET A 5 -18.81 -9.59 7.73
C MET A 5 -19.74 -9.92 8.89
N THR A 6 -19.22 -10.55 9.94
CA THR A 6 -20.00 -10.90 11.13
C THR A 6 -19.47 -10.13 12.33
N GLU A 7 -20.32 -9.33 12.99
CA GLU A 7 -19.93 -8.58 14.19
C GLU A 7 -19.57 -9.54 15.33
N ARG A 8 -18.46 -9.26 16.02
CA ARG A 8 -18.00 -10.00 17.21
C ARG A 8 -18.07 -9.15 18.46
N ASP A 9 -17.63 -7.90 18.37
CA ASP A 9 -17.59 -6.97 19.49
C ASP A 9 -17.59 -5.52 18.97
N GLU A 10 -18.24 -4.63 19.71
CA GLU A 10 -18.24 -3.20 19.44
C GLU A 10 -18.03 -2.45 20.76
N THR A 11 -17.00 -1.60 20.81
CA THR A 11 -16.61 -0.87 22.00
C THR A 11 -16.37 0.60 21.66
N THR A 12 -16.98 1.49 22.45
CA THR A 12 -16.71 2.93 22.44
C THR A 12 -16.10 3.38 23.76
N GLY A 13 -15.29 4.43 23.73
CA GLY A 13 -14.79 5.06 24.95
C GLY A 13 -14.54 6.54 24.78
N THR A 14 -14.70 7.27 25.87
CA THR A 14 -14.58 8.73 25.92
C THR A 14 -13.72 9.14 27.11
N SER A 15 -12.86 10.11 26.89
CA SER A 15 -12.13 10.86 27.91
C SER A 15 -12.12 12.34 27.54
N PRO A 16 -11.70 13.24 28.44
CA PRO A 16 -11.59 14.66 28.12
C PRO A 16 -10.61 14.96 26.97
N GLN A 17 -9.68 14.05 26.67
CA GLN A 17 -8.61 14.27 25.68
C GLN A 17 -8.77 13.46 24.40
N HIS A 18 -9.58 12.40 24.42
CA HIS A 18 -9.79 11.53 23.27
C HIS A 18 -11.13 10.81 23.35
N TYR A 19 -11.67 10.40 22.21
CA TYR A 19 -12.70 9.37 22.15
C TYR A 19 -12.37 8.36 21.06
N HIS A 20 -12.83 7.14 21.22
CA HIS A 20 -12.53 6.06 20.30
C HIS A 20 -13.75 5.20 20.02
N HIS A 21 -13.69 4.52 18.88
CA HIS A 21 -14.65 3.55 18.44
C HIS A 21 -13.88 2.36 17.84
N THR A 22 -14.17 1.18 18.38
CA THR A 22 -13.54 -0.08 18.00
C THR A 22 -14.62 -1.06 17.61
N ARG A 23 -14.51 -1.63 16.41
CA ARG A 23 -15.34 -2.75 15.97
C ARG A 23 -14.46 -3.94 15.65
N THR A 24 -14.82 -5.09 16.21
CA THR A 24 -14.19 -6.37 15.93
C THR A 24 -15.17 -7.25 15.20
N VAL A 25 -14.76 -7.73 14.04
CA VAL A 25 -15.59 -8.51 13.14
C VAL A 25 -14.84 -9.76 12.67
N GLU A 26 -15.57 -10.74 12.17
CA GLU A 26 -15.01 -11.81 11.38
C GLU A 26 -15.21 -11.55 9.89
N ILE A 27 -14.12 -11.65 9.12
CA ILE A 27 -14.07 -11.47 7.67
C ILE A 27 -13.32 -12.66 7.08
N ALA A 28 -13.98 -13.45 6.23
CA ALA A 28 -13.36 -14.62 5.59
C ALA A 28 -12.65 -15.58 6.58
N GLY A 29 -13.26 -15.79 7.76
CA GLY A 29 -12.71 -16.65 8.81
C GLY A 29 -11.55 -16.05 9.61
N ARG A 30 -11.23 -14.76 9.40
CA ARG A 30 -10.19 -14.02 10.13
C ARG A 30 -10.82 -12.98 11.05
N THR A 31 -10.29 -12.85 12.26
CA THR A 31 -10.68 -11.79 13.19
C THR A 31 -10.00 -10.48 12.79
N VAL A 32 -10.80 -9.46 12.51
CA VAL A 32 -10.34 -8.12 12.13
C VAL A 32 -10.90 -7.11 13.12
N ARG A 33 -10.06 -6.17 13.55
CA ARG A 33 -10.43 -5.06 14.42
C ARG A 33 -10.16 -3.74 13.72
N ALA A 34 -11.19 -2.93 13.53
CA ALA A 34 -11.03 -1.54 13.17
C ALA A 34 -11.05 -0.69 14.45
N HIS A 35 -10.00 0.09 14.66
CA HIS A 35 -9.84 0.98 15.80
C HIS A 35 -9.60 2.40 15.30
N VAL A 36 -10.51 3.29 15.67
CA VAL A 36 -10.43 4.71 15.36
C VAL A 36 -10.41 5.49 16.67
N GLU A 37 -9.40 6.32 16.84
CA GLU A 37 -9.20 7.17 18.02
C GLU A 37 -9.01 8.61 17.56
N ARG A 38 -9.84 9.50 18.09
CA ARG A 38 -9.83 10.93 17.85
C ARG A 38 -9.28 11.63 19.08
N GLY A 39 -8.06 12.16 18.98
CA GLY A 39 -7.44 13.05 19.96
C GLY A 39 -7.42 14.50 19.48
N HIS A 40 -6.93 15.43 20.30
CA HIS A 40 -6.86 16.87 19.96
C HIS A 40 -5.90 17.22 18.82
N TYR A 41 -4.95 16.35 18.51
CA TYR A 41 -3.94 16.60 17.49
C TYR A 41 -4.02 15.57 16.38
N LEU A 42 -3.94 16.07 15.15
CA LEU A 42 -4.18 15.31 13.92
C LEU A 42 -3.19 14.15 13.72
N THR A 43 -1.92 14.31 14.06
CA THR A 43 -0.88 13.28 13.79
C THR A 43 -0.38 12.54 15.03
N THR A 44 -0.42 13.17 16.21
CA THR A 44 0.21 12.61 17.43
C THR A 44 -0.75 11.86 18.34
N THR A 45 -2.05 12.15 18.25
CA THR A 45 -3.07 11.61 19.19
C THR A 45 -4.31 11.09 18.47
N SER A 46 -4.28 11.05 17.14
CA SER A 46 -5.39 10.52 16.34
C SER A 46 -4.86 9.40 15.45
N ARG A 47 -5.65 8.33 15.32
CA ARG A 47 -5.30 7.18 14.48
C ARG A 47 -6.56 6.48 14.00
N ALA A 48 -6.49 5.90 12.81
CA ALA A 48 -7.57 5.11 12.23
C ALA A 48 -6.95 3.91 11.50
N VAL A 49 -7.09 2.72 12.08
CA VAL A 49 -6.44 1.50 11.58
C VAL A 49 -7.41 0.33 11.58
N ALA A 50 -7.27 -0.56 10.60
CA ALA A 50 -7.81 -1.91 10.62
C ALA A 50 -6.65 -2.88 10.78
N GLU A 51 -6.80 -3.82 11.71
CA GLU A 51 -5.79 -4.81 12.05
C GLU A 51 -6.40 -6.20 11.96
N VAL A 52 -5.60 -7.19 11.57
CA VAL A 52 -5.98 -8.60 11.56
C VAL A 52 -5.23 -9.33 12.66
N LEU A 53 -5.92 -10.22 13.37
CA LEU A 53 -5.30 -11.10 14.36
C LEU A 53 -4.55 -12.22 13.62
N ASN A 54 -3.24 -12.32 13.84
CA ASN A 54 -2.40 -13.36 13.23
C ASN A 54 -2.31 -14.63 14.09
N ASP A 55 -1.63 -15.65 13.56
CA ASP A 55 -1.46 -16.95 14.23
C ASP A 55 -0.62 -16.87 15.51
N GLN A 56 0.16 -15.80 15.70
CA GLN A 56 0.88 -15.52 16.94
C GLN A 56 0.03 -14.76 17.97
N MET A 57 -1.28 -14.57 17.73
CA MET A 57 -2.19 -13.81 18.58
C MET A 57 -1.78 -12.34 18.76
N THR A 58 -1.18 -11.74 17.73
CA THR A 58 -0.87 -10.30 17.69
C THR A 58 -1.64 -9.60 16.58
N TRP A 59 -1.97 -8.33 16.81
CA TRP A 59 -2.69 -7.49 15.84
C TRP A 59 -1.68 -6.95 14.82
N THR A 60 -1.88 -7.28 13.56
CA THR A 60 -1.06 -6.80 12.45
C THR A 60 -1.86 -5.80 11.64
N MET A 61 -1.29 -4.61 11.39
CA MET A 61 -1.96 -3.58 10.59
C MET A 61 -2.23 -4.08 9.17
N LEU A 62 -3.48 -4.01 8.76
CA LEU A 62 -3.96 -4.40 7.43
C LEU A 62 -4.25 -3.17 6.56
N ALA A 63 -4.84 -2.14 7.14
CA ALA A 63 -5.11 -0.87 6.48
C ALA A 63 -5.08 0.28 7.47
N ALA A 64 -4.80 1.49 6.98
CA ALA A 64 -4.92 2.72 7.74
C ALA A 64 -5.60 3.79 6.87
N GLU A 65 -6.33 4.69 7.52
CA GLU A 65 -6.88 5.89 6.89
C GLU A 65 -6.09 7.10 7.39
N ALA A 66 -5.65 7.95 6.46
CA ALA A 66 -4.92 9.16 6.80
C ALA A 66 -5.79 10.06 7.68
N THR A 67 -5.23 10.59 8.76
CA THR A 67 -6.00 11.36 9.74
C THR A 67 -6.60 12.63 9.13
N SER A 68 -5.96 13.22 8.12
CA SER A 68 -6.50 14.36 7.35
C SER A 68 -7.86 14.12 6.73
N GLU A 69 -8.20 12.88 6.38
CA GLU A 69 -9.43 12.54 5.63
C GLU A 69 -10.70 12.61 6.51
N TRP A 70 -10.54 12.42 7.83
CA TRP A 70 -11.68 12.27 8.74
C TRP A 70 -11.61 13.17 9.98
N TRP A 71 -10.43 13.64 10.37
CA TRP A 71 -10.23 14.41 11.60
C TRP A 71 -11.01 15.74 11.60
N TYR A 72 -11.07 16.43 10.44
CA TYR A 72 -11.83 17.69 10.29
C TYR A 72 -13.35 17.49 10.27
N ASN A 73 -13.80 16.28 9.93
CA ASN A 73 -15.22 15.92 9.84
C ASN A 73 -15.75 15.29 11.14
N THR A 74 -14.89 15.19 12.16
CA THR A 74 -15.23 14.64 13.48
C THR A 74 -15.01 15.72 14.54
N PRO A 75 -15.92 15.85 15.51
CA PRO A 75 -15.81 16.88 16.53
C PRO A 75 -14.53 16.69 17.35
N ALA A 76 -13.99 17.79 17.85
CA ALA A 76 -12.87 17.72 18.79
C ALA A 76 -13.32 17.00 20.08
N PRO A 77 -12.40 16.30 20.77
CA PRO A 77 -12.69 15.71 22.07
C PRO A 77 -13.15 16.78 23.07
N GLY A 78 -14.09 16.42 23.93
CA GLY A 78 -14.69 17.31 24.90
C GLY A 78 -15.78 16.60 25.71
N PRO A 79 -16.34 17.29 26.71
CA PRO A 79 -17.35 16.70 27.61
C PRO A 79 -18.67 16.38 26.90
N ASP A 80 -18.93 16.96 25.73
CA ASP A 80 -20.20 16.84 25.00
C ASP A 80 -20.22 15.66 24.01
N ILE A 81 -19.20 14.78 24.03
CA ILE A 81 -19.15 13.58 23.20
C ILE A 81 -19.81 12.42 23.94
N ASP A 82 -21.12 12.26 23.75
CA ASP A 82 -21.90 11.18 24.39
C ASP A 82 -21.95 9.89 23.56
N ASP A 83 -21.72 9.99 22.24
CA ASP A 83 -21.78 8.88 21.30
C ASP A 83 -20.60 8.94 20.30
N PRO A 84 -19.45 8.35 20.64
CA PRO A 84 -18.31 8.22 19.73
C PRO A 84 -18.64 7.49 18.42
N ALA A 85 -19.51 6.48 18.48
CA ALA A 85 -19.83 5.65 17.32
C ALA A 85 -20.57 6.46 16.25
N ARG A 86 -21.42 7.42 16.65
CA ARG A 86 -22.05 8.36 15.71
C ARG A 86 -21.05 9.09 14.82
N PHE A 87 -19.90 9.48 15.36
CA PHE A 87 -18.90 10.27 14.63
C PHE A 87 -17.85 9.41 13.95
N LEU A 88 -17.39 8.34 14.60
CA LEU A 88 -16.30 7.50 14.10
C LEU A 88 -16.79 6.28 13.32
N GLY A 89 -18.06 5.88 13.47
CA GLY A 89 -18.69 4.76 12.79
C GLY A 89 -18.46 4.76 11.27
N PRO A 90 -18.64 5.89 10.55
CA PRO A 90 -18.35 5.94 9.12
C PRO A 90 -16.88 5.67 8.77
N VAL A 91 -15.93 6.08 9.61
CA VAL A 91 -14.48 5.82 9.41
C VAL A 91 -14.18 4.35 9.68
N THR A 92 -14.72 3.81 10.76
CA THR A 92 -14.61 2.40 11.14
C THR A 92 -15.17 1.49 10.04
N GLU A 93 -16.35 1.81 9.48
CA GLU A 93 -16.98 1.05 8.40
C GLU A 93 -16.13 1.08 7.12
N ARG A 94 -15.59 2.23 6.72
CA ARG A 94 -14.68 2.32 5.56
C ARG A 94 -13.43 1.46 5.75
N LEU A 95 -12.83 1.49 6.94
CA LEU A 95 -11.68 0.66 7.29
C LEU A 95 -12.02 -0.84 7.20
N LEU A 96 -13.16 -1.24 7.74
CA LEU A 96 -13.63 -2.63 7.70
C LEU A 96 -13.95 -3.09 6.27
N GLN A 97 -14.56 -2.24 5.44
CA GLN A 97 -14.82 -2.53 4.04
C GLN A 97 -13.51 -2.66 3.23
N ARG A 98 -12.51 -1.82 3.52
CA ARG A 98 -11.18 -1.91 2.92
C ARG A 98 -10.45 -3.18 3.36
N ALA A 99 -10.52 -3.53 4.64
CA ALA A 99 -10.03 -4.80 5.15
C ALA A 99 -10.70 -6.00 4.46
N ALA A 100 -12.02 -5.97 4.28
CA ALA A 100 -12.75 -7.01 3.56
C ALA A 100 -12.29 -7.13 2.10
N THR A 101 -12.02 -6.01 1.43
CA THR A 101 -11.50 -6.00 0.06
C THR A 101 -10.11 -6.63 -0.01
N ILE A 102 -9.21 -6.28 0.92
CA ILE A 102 -7.85 -6.84 0.99
C ILE A 102 -7.89 -8.35 1.25
N LEU A 103 -8.75 -8.80 2.18
CA LEU A 103 -8.87 -10.22 2.55
C LEU A 103 -9.64 -11.07 1.52
N ALA A 104 -10.52 -10.45 0.73
CA ALA A 104 -11.25 -11.12 -0.34
C ALA A 104 -10.40 -11.32 -1.59
N ALA A 105 -9.37 -10.49 -1.79
CA ALA A 105 -8.43 -10.70 -2.86
C ALA A 105 -7.73 -12.06 -2.60
N PRO A 106 -7.84 -13.04 -3.52
CA PRO A 106 -6.99 -14.21 -3.43
C PRO A 106 -5.55 -13.70 -3.32
N PRO A 107 -4.69 -14.32 -2.50
CA PRO A 107 -3.28 -13.93 -2.49
C PRO A 107 -2.81 -14.00 -3.94
N THR A 108 -2.59 -12.84 -4.55
CA THR A 108 -1.85 -12.73 -5.80
C THR A 108 -0.39 -12.90 -5.43
N THR A 109 -0.06 -14.05 -4.86
CA THR A 109 1.27 -14.61 -4.98
C THR A 109 1.42 -14.96 -6.44
N HIS A 110 1.71 -13.95 -7.26
CA HIS A 110 2.46 -14.19 -8.46
C HIS A 110 3.72 -14.89 -8.00
N THR A 111 3.84 -16.18 -8.32
CA THR A 111 5.05 -16.92 -8.04
C THR A 111 6.15 -16.28 -8.87
N LEU A 112 6.96 -15.43 -8.22
CA LEU A 112 8.18 -14.92 -8.83
C LEU A 112 9.09 -16.12 -9.07
N SER A 113 9.77 -16.14 -10.21
CA SER A 113 10.83 -17.11 -10.39
C SER A 113 11.88 -16.93 -9.28
N PRO A 114 12.62 -17.99 -8.91
CA PRO A 114 13.71 -17.87 -7.95
C PRO A 114 14.75 -16.80 -8.35
N HIS A 115 15.01 -16.64 -9.65
CA HIS A 115 15.95 -15.63 -10.16
C HIS A 115 15.42 -14.22 -9.94
N LEU A 116 14.14 -13.97 -10.24
CA LEU A 116 13.52 -12.67 -10.02
C LEU A 116 13.44 -12.31 -8.53
N HIS A 117 13.09 -13.28 -7.68
CA HIS A 117 13.11 -13.08 -6.23
C HIS A 117 14.51 -12.71 -5.74
N GLY A 118 15.54 -13.45 -6.15
CA GLY A 118 16.93 -13.16 -5.80
C GLY A 118 17.40 -11.79 -6.30
N ALA A 119 17.01 -11.40 -7.51
CA ALA A 119 17.36 -10.12 -8.09
C ALA A 119 16.70 -8.93 -7.35
N ILE A 120 15.43 -9.07 -6.92
CA ILE A 120 14.75 -8.08 -6.08
C ILE A 120 15.44 -7.97 -4.71
N SER A 121 15.80 -9.10 -4.08
CA SER A 121 16.57 -9.10 -2.83
C SER A 121 17.92 -8.38 -2.99
N ALA A 122 18.62 -8.60 -4.11
CA ALA A 122 19.87 -7.91 -4.41
C ALA A 122 19.68 -6.39 -4.60
N LEU A 123 18.63 -5.96 -5.31
CA LEU A 123 18.31 -4.54 -5.49
C LEU A 123 17.97 -3.84 -4.17
N LEU A 124 17.22 -4.50 -3.29
CA LEU A 124 16.92 -3.98 -1.96
C LEU A 124 18.22 -3.85 -1.14
N ALA A 125 19.08 -4.87 -1.17
CA ALA A 125 20.35 -4.87 -0.47
C ALA A 125 21.30 -3.76 -0.93
N THR A 126 21.38 -3.51 -2.24
CA THR A 126 22.26 -2.48 -2.80
C THR A 126 21.73 -1.06 -2.60
N SER A 127 20.41 -0.89 -2.62
CA SER A 127 19.79 0.45 -2.54
C SER A 127 19.54 0.89 -1.09
N TYR A 128 19.24 -0.05 -0.19
CA TYR A 128 18.80 0.26 1.18
C TYR A 128 19.55 -0.49 2.28
N GLY A 129 20.36 -1.50 1.95
CA GLY A 129 21.11 -2.32 2.93
C GLY A 129 20.62 -3.77 3.01
N TYR A 130 21.49 -4.68 3.44
CA TYR A 130 21.22 -6.13 3.38
C TYR A 130 20.07 -6.60 4.30
N ASP A 131 19.72 -5.83 5.32
CA ASP A 131 18.64 -6.04 6.28
C ASP A 131 17.51 -5.01 6.16
N ALA A 132 17.46 -4.28 5.03
CA ALA A 132 16.57 -3.15 4.88
C ALA A 132 15.10 -3.53 4.88
N GLU A 133 14.30 -2.69 5.54
CA GLU A 133 12.86 -2.60 5.37
C GLU A 133 12.55 -1.30 4.60
N HIS A 134 11.92 -1.40 3.45
CA HIS A 134 11.51 -0.24 2.65
C HIS A 134 10.12 -0.42 2.07
N ARG A 135 9.29 0.60 2.25
CA ARG A 135 7.94 0.66 1.69
C ARG A 135 7.93 1.61 0.50
N ILE A 136 7.42 1.11 -0.63
CA ILE A 136 7.17 1.90 -1.84
C ILE A 136 5.68 2.26 -1.85
N GLU A 137 5.34 3.55 -1.86
CA GLU A 137 3.95 4.00 -1.82
C GLU A 137 3.28 3.90 -3.21
N PRO A 138 1.94 3.82 -3.29
CA PRO A 138 1.23 3.77 -4.57
C PRO A 138 1.55 4.96 -5.50
N ASP A 139 1.83 6.13 -4.94
CA ASP A 139 2.20 7.32 -5.71
C ASP A 139 3.59 7.16 -6.33
N ASP A 140 4.55 6.56 -5.61
CA ASP A 140 5.88 6.23 -6.14
C ASP A 140 5.78 5.24 -7.31
N ILE A 141 4.91 4.22 -7.15
CA ILE A 141 4.64 3.23 -8.20
C ILE A 141 4.03 3.90 -9.43
N THR A 142 3.02 4.76 -9.22
CA THR A 142 2.35 5.48 -10.31
C THR A 142 3.30 6.42 -11.01
N TRP A 143 4.12 7.16 -10.27
CA TRP A 143 5.16 8.03 -10.82
C TRP A 143 6.15 7.21 -11.66
N ALA A 144 6.62 6.07 -11.15
CA ALA A 144 7.54 5.20 -11.87
C ALA A 144 6.94 4.60 -13.15
N TYR A 145 5.63 4.33 -13.20
CA TYR A 145 4.96 3.88 -14.44
C TYR A 145 4.71 5.00 -15.45
N THR A 146 4.50 6.22 -14.96
CA THR A 146 4.17 7.37 -15.82
C THR A 146 5.40 8.08 -16.38
N HIS A 147 6.59 7.80 -15.84
CA HIS A 147 7.84 8.43 -16.25
C HIS A 147 8.89 7.40 -16.73
N GLY A 148 9.38 7.57 -17.95
CA GLY A 148 10.33 6.67 -18.63
C GLY A 148 9.67 5.60 -19.51
N GLY A 149 10.45 4.66 -20.04
CA GLY A 149 9.94 3.52 -20.80
C GLY A 149 9.28 2.45 -19.93
N ALA A 150 8.59 1.49 -20.54
CA ALA A 150 8.03 0.34 -19.83
C ALA A 150 9.16 -0.48 -19.17
N LEU A 151 8.89 -1.02 -17.97
CA LEU A 151 9.83 -1.94 -17.33
C LEU A 151 9.81 -3.30 -18.03
N HIS A 152 10.95 -3.67 -18.59
CA HIS A 152 11.20 -5.01 -19.10
C HIS A 152 12.08 -5.79 -18.11
N ILE A 153 11.66 -7.02 -17.83
CA ILE A 153 12.37 -7.97 -16.95
C ILE A 153 12.77 -9.16 -17.81
N ILE A 154 14.08 -9.41 -17.91
CA ILE A 154 14.64 -10.47 -18.75
C ILE A 154 15.41 -11.43 -17.85
N GLU A 155 14.92 -12.66 -17.75
CA GLU A 155 15.65 -13.75 -17.09
C GLU A 155 16.56 -14.46 -18.08
N HIS A 156 17.84 -14.58 -17.73
CA HIS A 156 18.86 -15.20 -18.56
C HIS A 156 19.04 -16.69 -18.19
N PRO A 157 19.53 -17.51 -19.14
CA PRO A 157 19.80 -18.94 -18.87
C PRO A 157 20.83 -19.21 -17.77
N ASP A 158 21.71 -18.25 -17.47
CA ASP A 158 22.71 -18.34 -16.39
C ASP A 158 22.17 -17.95 -15.01
N GLY A 159 20.89 -17.61 -14.92
CA GLY A 159 20.21 -17.20 -13.68
C GLY A 159 20.33 -15.71 -13.36
N SER A 160 21.03 -14.92 -14.17
CA SER A 160 21.03 -13.47 -14.03
C SER A 160 19.69 -12.87 -14.52
N VAL A 161 19.38 -11.65 -14.04
CA VAL A 161 18.17 -10.93 -14.40
C VAL A 161 18.53 -9.50 -14.79
N THR A 162 18.04 -9.05 -15.94
CA THR A 162 18.15 -7.65 -16.38
C THR A 162 16.82 -6.95 -16.16
N PHE A 163 16.88 -5.79 -15.48
CA PHE A 163 15.79 -4.82 -15.41
C PHE A 163 16.13 -3.64 -16.31
N THR A 164 15.25 -3.29 -17.25
CA THR A 164 15.49 -2.14 -18.13
C THR A 164 14.20 -1.37 -18.43
N LYS A 165 14.30 -0.05 -18.39
CA LYS A 165 13.30 0.90 -18.90
C LYS A 165 13.83 1.69 -20.10
N HIS A 166 15.03 1.33 -20.58
CA HIS A 166 15.79 2.10 -21.55
C HIS A 166 15.45 1.72 -23.00
N HIS A 167 14.75 0.62 -23.23
CA HIS A 167 14.48 0.11 -24.56
C HIS A 167 12.99 0.21 -24.91
N ARG A 168 12.67 0.57 -26.16
CA ARG A 168 11.31 0.46 -26.70
C ARG A 168 10.87 -1.01 -26.78
N GLU A 169 9.57 -1.25 -26.85
CA GLU A 169 9.01 -2.61 -26.79
C GLU A 169 9.54 -3.53 -27.90
N ASP A 170 9.76 -3.00 -29.10
CA ASP A 170 10.26 -3.71 -30.28
C ASP A 170 11.79 -3.63 -30.45
N CYS A 171 12.53 -3.09 -29.48
CA CYS A 171 13.99 -3.06 -29.52
C CYS A 171 14.58 -4.47 -29.66
N LEU A 172 15.63 -4.61 -30.47
CA LEU A 172 16.35 -5.89 -30.66
C LEU A 172 16.85 -6.46 -29.33
N PHE A 173 17.35 -5.61 -28.42
CA PHE A 173 17.76 -6.04 -27.08
C PHE A 173 16.60 -6.68 -26.32
N ASN A 174 15.42 -6.04 -26.26
CA ASN A 174 14.27 -6.59 -25.56
C ASN A 174 13.73 -7.85 -26.22
N THR A 175 13.48 -7.79 -27.53
CA THR A 175 12.83 -8.87 -28.30
C THR A 175 13.67 -10.13 -28.39
N SER A 176 15.00 -9.99 -28.40
CA SER A 176 15.94 -11.10 -28.33
C SER A 176 16.26 -11.57 -26.90
N ARG A 177 15.59 -11.01 -25.88
CA ARG A 177 15.86 -11.28 -24.45
C ARG A 177 17.31 -11.00 -24.05
N GLY A 178 17.83 -9.87 -24.52
CA GLY A 178 19.18 -9.37 -24.24
C GLY A 178 20.29 -10.08 -25.00
N ALA A 179 19.96 -10.96 -25.95
CA ALA A 179 20.96 -11.70 -26.74
C ALA A 179 21.55 -10.88 -27.90
N GLN A 180 20.92 -9.77 -28.27
CA GLN A 180 21.37 -8.84 -29.30
C GLN A 180 21.51 -7.43 -28.71
N GLU A 181 22.40 -6.62 -29.28
CA GLU A 181 22.59 -5.23 -28.87
C GLU A 181 21.42 -4.34 -29.28
N CYS A 182 21.32 -3.19 -28.61
CA CYS A 182 20.39 -2.13 -28.99
C CYS A 182 20.79 -1.56 -30.35
N ASP A 183 19.80 -1.14 -31.13
CA ASP A 183 20.00 -0.38 -32.37
C ASP A 183 20.27 1.13 -32.12
N ASP A 184 20.56 1.50 -30.86
CA ASP A 184 20.72 2.87 -30.36
C ASP A 184 19.56 3.86 -30.59
N ASP A 185 18.43 3.41 -31.16
CA ASP A 185 17.26 4.25 -31.43
C ASP A 185 16.26 4.30 -30.24
N CYS A 186 16.69 3.90 -29.05
CA CYS A 186 15.84 3.79 -27.85
C CYS A 186 15.86 5.04 -26.93
N TYR A 187 16.16 6.21 -27.47
CA TYR A 187 16.23 7.43 -26.68
C TYR A 187 14.84 7.84 -26.14
N PHE A 188 14.77 8.10 -24.83
CA PHE A 188 13.60 8.69 -24.19
C PHE A 188 13.91 10.13 -23.77
N THR A 189 13.03 11.07 -24.10
CA THR A 189 13.12 12.45 -23.61
C THR A 189 13.14 12.44 -22.08
N HIS A 190 14.15 13.09 -21.49
CA HIS A 190 14.23 13.17 -20.04
C HIS A 190 12.99 13.91 -19.50
N PRO A 191 12.37 13.47 -18.39
CA PRO A 191 11.17 14.10 -17.85
C PRO A 191 11.28 15.62 -17.66
N ALA A 192 12.45 16.09 -17.20
CA ALA A 192 12.72 17.52 -17.03
C ALA A 192 12.75 18.33 -18.34
N ASP A 193 12.98 17.68 -19.49
CA ASP A 193 12.99 18.32 -20.81
C ASP A 193 11.59 18.32 -21.43
N ALA A 194 10.82 17.26 -21.22
CA ALA A 194 9.41 17.19 -21.62
C ALA A 194 8.56 18.29 -20.95
N GLU A 195 8.81 18.58 -19.66
CA GLU A 195 8.15 19.69 -18.96
C GLU A 195 8.50 21.07 -19.51
N ARG A 196 9.70 21.25 -20.07
CA ARG A 196 10.13 22.52 -20.68
C ARG A 196 9.50 22.74 -22.04
N GLU A 197 9.29 21.68 -22.81
CA GLU A 197 8.59 21.75 -24.10
C GLU A 197 7.08 21.97 -23.91
N ALA A 198 6.45 21.34 -22.92
CA ALA A 198 5.03 21.54 -22.62
C ALA A 198 4.68 22.95 -22.13
N ARG A 199 5.68 23.74 -21.70
CA ARG A 199 5.52 25.13 -21.24
C ARG A 199 5.87 26.18 -22.30
N ARG A 200 6.25 25.77 -23.51
CA ARG A 200 6.49 26.65 -24.66
C ARG A 200 5.27 26.67 -25.57
#